data_AF-A0A6P5MMV8-F1
#
_entry.id   AF-A0A6P5MMV8-F1
#
_cell.length_a   1.000
_cell.length_b   1.000
_cell.length_c   1.000
_cell.angle_alpha   90.00
_cell.angle_beta   90.00
_cell.angle_gamma   90.00
#
_symmetry.space_group_name_H-M   'P 1'
#
loop_
_entity.id
_entity.type
_entity.pdbx_description
1 polymer ?
#
loop_
_entity_poly.entity_id
_entity_poly.type
_entity_poly.pdbx_seq_one_letter_code
_entity_poly.pdbx_strand_id
1 'polypeptide(L)'
;MPVEIEHKAYWTVKQCNLDLKGAGVEHKLQLEELECFRLKAYKNLRSKWDGPFKMVNVRPYGVVEVAHPFNETTFKVNGHKVKPYRTQPFNKEVEVFLLEDAPKDNQ
;
A
#
# COMPACT_ATOMS: atom_id res chain seq x y z
N MET A 1 -42.83 -50.97 2.46
CA MET A 1 -42.65 -49.52 2.23
C MET A 1 -41.21 -49.10 2.55
N PRO A 2 -40.24 -49.26 1.63
CA PRO A 2 -38.86 -48.80 1.81
C PRO A 2 -38.58 -47.43 1.16
N VAL A 3 -39.29 -47.11 0.07
CA VAL A 3 -39.09 -45.92 -0.79
C VAL A 3 -39.26 -44.59 -0.04
N GLU A 4 -40.19 -44.51 0.91
CA GLU A 4 -40.45 -43.28 1.66
C GLU A 4 -39.28 -42.87 2.55
N ILE A 5 -38.53 -43.84 3.07
CA ILE A 5 -37.38 -43.61 3.95
C ILE A 5 -36.20 -43.09 3.13
N GLU A 6 -35.94 -43.71 1.97
CA GLU A 6 -34.90 -43.28 1.04
C GLU A 6 -35.14 -41.87 0.48
N HIS A 7 -36.39 -41.56 0.14
CA HIS A 7 -36.77 -40.24 -0.35
C HIS A 7 -36.57 -39.15 0.71
N LYS A 8 -36.94 -39.41 1.97
CA LYS A 8 -36.71 -38.48 3.09
C LYS A 8 -35.21 -38.27 3.33
N ALA A 9 -34.41 -39.35 3.34
CA ALA A 9 -32.96 -39.26 3.49
C ALA A 9 -32.32 -38.43 2.36
N TYR A 10 -32.75 -38.65 1.11
CA TYR A 10 -32.31 -37.87 -0.04
C TYR A 10 -32.58 -36.36 0.13
N TRP A 11 -33.80 -35.98 0.53
CA TRP A 11 -34.15 -34.57 0.72
C TRP A 11 -33.38 -33.93 1.86
N THR A 12 -33.17 -34.63 2.97
CA THR A 12 -32.37 -34.12 4.09
C THR A 12 -30.93 -33.85 3.65
N VAL A 13 -30.30 -34.80 2.93
CA VAL A 13 -28.93 -34.61 2.40
C VAL A 13 -28.88 -33.45 1.41
N LYS A 14 -29.87 -33.34 0.53
CA LYS A 14 -29.95 -32.24 -0.44
C LYS A 14 -30.07 -30.87 0.25
N GLN A 15 -30.87 -30.80 1.31
CA GLN A 15 -31.04 -29.58 2.11
C GLN A 15 -29.74 -29.20 2.82
N CYS A 16 -29.11 -30.14 3.54
CA CYS A 16 -27.83 -29.90 4.21
C CYS A 16 -26.73 -29.44 3.23
N ASN A 17 -26.70 -29.98 2.02
CA ASN A 17 -25.73 -29.58 0.99
C ASN A 17 -25.98 -28.16 0.43
N LEU A 18 -27.24 -27.71 0.40
CA LEU A 18 -27.58 -26.33 0.01
C LEU A 18 -27.16 -25.35 1.10
N ASP A 19 -27.47 -25.67 2.35
CA ASP A 19 -27.10 -24.84 3.52
C ASP A 19 -25.57 -24.73 3.66
N LEU A 20 -24.84 -25.83 3.47
CA LEU A 20 -23.36 -25.82 3.51
C LEU A 20 -22.75 -24.95 2.39
N LYS A 21 -23.33 -24.98 1.18
CA LYS A 21 -22.91 -24.11 0.09
C LYS A 21 -23.20 -22.64 0.39
N GLY A 22 -24.38 -22.34 0.93
CA GLY A 22 -24.75 -20.99 1.36
C GLY A 22 -23.82 -20.46 2.46
N ALA A 23 -23.59 -21.27 3.50
CA ALA A 23 -22.68 -20.97 4.61
C ALA A 23 -21.23 -20.76 4.15
N GLY A 24 -20.76 -21.54 3.16
CA GLY A 24 -19.43 -21.36 2.57
C GLY A 24 -19.28 -20.02 1.83
N VAL A 25 -20.32 -19.59 1.11
CA VAL A 25 -20.34 -18.28 0.44
C VAL A 25 -20.42 -17.14 1.47
N GLU A 26 -21.27 -17.27 2.49
CA GLU A 26 -21.40 -16.28 3.55
C GLU A 26 -20.09 -16.10 4.33
N HIS A 27 -19.46 -17.20 4.73
CA HIS A 27 -18.16 -17.18 5.40
C HIS A 27 -17.08 -16.52 4.53
N LYS A 28 -17.09 -16.79 3.21
CA LYS A 28 -16.17 -16.14 2.27
C LYS A 28 -16.38 -14.63 2.20
N LEU A 29 -17.63 -14.18 2.10
CA LEU A 29 -17.96 -12.75 2.07
C LEU A 29 -17.54 -12.05 3.37
N GLN A 30 -17.82 -12.67 4.52
CA GLN A 30 -17.40 -12.15 5.83
C GLN A 30 -15.87 -12.01 5.94
N LEU A 31 -15.11 -12.99 5.44
CA LEU A 31 -13.64 -12.91 5.40
C LEU A 31 -13.16 -11.76 4.52
N GLU A 32 -13.76 -11.58 3.35
CA GLU A 32 -13.39 -10.52 2.40
C GLU A 32 -13.70 -9.11 2.96
N GLU A 33 -14.82 -8.96 3.66
CA GLU A 33 -15.13 -7.74 4.42
C GLU A 33 -14.08 -7.45 5.51
N LEU A 34 -13.72 -8.46 6.31
CA LEU A 34 -12.70 -8.33 7.35
C LEU A 34 -11.32 -7.96 6.78
N GLU A 35 -10.92 -8.53 5.65
CA GLU A 35 -9.69 -8.13 4.96
C GLU A 35 -9.73 -6.67 4.51
N CYS A 36 -10.88 -6.22 3.99
CA CYS A 36 -11.09 -4.84 3.59
C CYS A 36 -10.96 -3.87 4.79
N PHE A 37 -11.56 -4.22 5.94
CA PHE A 37 -11.40 -3.46 7.17
C PHE A 37 -9.95 -3.44 7.68
N ARG A 38 -9.25 -4.58 7.64
CA ARG A 38 -7.83 -4.66 8.00
C ARG A 38 -6.99 -3.76 7.11
N LEU A 39 -7.15 -3.83 5.79
CA LEU A 39 -6.41 -2.99 4.85
C LEU A 39 -6.68 -1.50 5.08
N LYS A 40 -7.94 -1.13 5.33
CA LYS A 40 -8.34 0.25 5.66
C LYS A 40 -7.69 0.72 6.96
N ALA A 41 -7.68 -0.09 8.00
CA ALA A 41 -7.02 0.20 9.26
C ALA A 41 -5.50 0.38 9.08
N TYR A 42 -4.83 -0.55 8.39
CA TYR A 42 -3.40 -0.44 8.09
C TYR A 42 -3.07 0.81 7.26
N LYS A 43 -3.91 1.16 6.27
CA LYS A 43 -3.74 2.39 5.47
C LYS A 43 -3.92 3.66 6.30
N ASN A 44 -4.76 3.62 7.33
CA ASN A 44 -4.94 4.74 8.26
C ASN A 44 -3.82 4.83 9.30
N LEU A 45 -3.18 3.71 9.64
CA LEU A 45 -2.03 3.65 10.54
C LEU A 45 -0.72 4.09 9.86
N ARG A 46 -0.61 3.98 8.53
CA ARG A 46 0.51 4.59 7.79
C ARG A 46 0.29 6.09 7.71
N SER A 47 1.25 6.85 8.22
CA SER A 47 1.27 8.30 8.10
C SER A 47 1.27 8.72 6.62
N LYS A 48 0.14 9.27 6.15
CA LYS A 48 -0.08 9.73 4.76
C LYS A 48 0.61 11.08 4.54
N TRP A 49 1.92 11.04 4.27
CA TRP A 49 2.66 12.20 3.77
C TRP A 49 2.93 11.99 2.29
N ASP A 50 2.65 12.99 1.46
CA ASP A 50 2.76 12.90 -0.02
C ASP A 50 4.21 12.91 -0.56
N GLY A 51 5.18 12.60 0.30
CA GLY A 51 6.59 12.51 -0.05
C GLY A 51 7.41 13.75 0.32
N PRO A 52 8.69 13.79 -0.10
CA PRO A 52 9.58 14.90 0.17
C PRO A 52 9.33 16.05 -0.79
N PHE A 53 9.28 17.27 -0.24
CA PHE A 53 9.17 18.52 -0.99
C PHE A 53 10.32 19.44 -0.63
N LYS A 54 10.74 20.29 -1.57
CA LYS A 54 11.74 21.34 -1.31
C LYS A 54 11.04 22.53 -0.64
N MET A 55 11.53 22.98 0.50
CA MET A 55 11.01 24.20 1.14
C MET A 55 11.58 25.42 0.42
N VAL A 56 10.71 26.31 -0.06
CA VAL A 56 11.09 27.52 -0.79
C VAL A 56 11.12 28.72 0.14
N ASN A 57 10.06 28.91 0.94
CA ASN A 57 9.94 30.04 1.84
C ASN A 57 9.00 29.74 3.02
N VAL A 58 9.18 30.44 4.13
CA VAL A 58 8.28 30.43 5.28
C VAL A 58 7.77 31.86 5.49
N ARG A 59 6.47 32.04 5.34
CA ARG A 59 5.81 33.34 5.56
C ARG A 59 5.38 33.48 7.02
N PRO A 60 5.14 34.72 7.49
CA PRO A 60 4.50 34.96 8.79
C PRO A 60 3.20 34.15 8.93
N TYR A 61 2.85 33.84 10.17
CA TYR A 61 1.63 33.08 10.51
C TYR A 61 1.63 31.61 10.05
N GLY A 62 2.80 31.06 9.76
CA GLY A 62 2.97 29.61 9.56
C GLY A 62 2.52 29.11 8.20
N VAL A 63 2.47 29.94 7.15
CA VAL A 63 2.30 29.44 5.77
C VAL A 63 3.67 29.10 5.19
N VAL A 64 3.81 27.90 4.65
CA VAL A 64 5.04 27.41 4.02
C VAL A 64 4.82 27.28 2.53
N GLU A 65 5.74 27.81 1.75
CA GLU A 65 5.82 27.59 0.31
C GLU A 65 6.75 26.42 0.04
N VAL A 66 6.22 25.41 -0.65
CA VAL A 66 6.95 24.19 -0.99
C VAL A 66 6.92 23.98 -2.50
N ALA A 67 7.99 23.41 -3.04
CA ALA A 67 8.13 23.08 -4.44
C ALA A 67 8.29 21.57 -4.65
N HIS A 68 7.65 21.05 -5.68
CA HIS A 68 7.85 19.67 -6.11
C HIS A 68 9.28 19.51 -6.68
N PRO A 69 10.06 18.49 -6.25
CA PRO A 69 11.46 18.37 -6.65
C PRO A 69 11.73 18.18 -8.16
N PHE A 70 10.79 17.59 -8.90
CA PHE A 70 10.93 17.27 -10.33
C PHE A 70 10.23 18.27 -11.25
N ASN A 71 9.08 18.79 -10.83
CA ASN A 71 8.26 19.67 -11.66
C ASN A 71 8.45 21.16 -11.33
N GLU A 72 9.18 21.46 -10.24
CA GLU A 72 9.48 22.80 -9.73
C GLU A 72 8.24 23.68 -9.42
N THR A 73 7.04 23.12 -9.53
CA THR A 73 5.78 23.77 -9.19
C THR A 73 5.74 24.10 -7.71
N THR A 74 5.52 25.37 -7.39
CA THR A 74 5.46 25.88 -6.02
C THR A 74 4.01 26.06 -5.59
N PHE A 75 3.68 25.64 -4.37
CA PHE A 75 2.36 25.79 -3.77
C PHE A 75 2.47 26.12 -2.29
N LYS A 76 1.38 26.68 -1.73
CA LYS A 76 1.30 27.11 -0.34
C LYS A 76 0.62 26.05 0.50
N VAL A 77 1.24 25.68 1.62
CA VAL A 77 0.68 24.77 2.62
C VAL A 77 0.70 25.42 4.00
N ASN A 78 -0.16 24.93 4.89
CA ASN A 78 -0.08 25.29 6.30
C ASN A 78 1.15 24.59 6.92
N GLY A 79 1.90 25.29 7.76
CA GLY A 79 3.08 24.80 8.48
C GLY A 79 2.78 23.62 9.41
N HIS A 80 1.54 23.46 9.88
CA HIS A 80 1.12 22.26 10.62
C HIS A 80 1.02 21.02 9.73
N LYS A 81 0.97 21.18 8.40
CA LYS A 81 0.92 20.12 7.40
C LYS A 81 2.28 19.82 6.77
N VAL A 82 3.38 20.25 7.40
CA VAL A 82 4.73 19.86 7.00
C VAL A 82 5.43 19.13 8.15
N LYS A 83 6.30 18.18 7.80
CA LYS A 83 7.15 17.48 8.75
C LYS A 83 8.55 17.38 8.16
N PRO A 84 9.62 17.65 8.95
CA PRO A 84 10.98 17.46 8.49
C PRO A 84 11.20 16.03 7.96
N TYR A 85 11.72 15.93 6.74
CA TYR A 85 12.04 14.65 6.14
C TYR A 85 13.34 14.13 6.76
N ARG A 86 13.29 12.98 7.45
CA ARG A 86 14.49 12.33 8.00
C ARG A 86 15.21 11.60 6.89
N THR A 87 16.25 12.20 6.33
CA THR A 87 17.23 11.47 5.51
C THR A 87 18.13 10.66 6.43
N GLN A 88 18.19 9.33 6.25
CA GLN A 88 19.35 8.58 6.74
C GLN A 88 20.59 9.12 6.01
N PRO A 89 21.76 9.20 6.66
CA PRO A 89 22.99 9.57 5.97
C PRO A 89 23.29 8.51 4.91
N PHE A 90 22.93 8.82 3.67
CA PHE A 90 23.52 8.16 2.51
C PHE A 90 24.95 8.69 2.42
N ASN A 91 25.94 7.85 2.74
CA ASN A 91 27.33 8.14 2.39
C ASN A 91 27.36 8.36 0.87
N LYS A 92 27.57 9.61 0.45
CA LYS A 92 27.76 9.98 -0.94
C LYS A 92 29.21 9.79 -1.33
N GLU A 93 29.68 8.55 -1.34
CA GLU A 93 30.91 8.17 -2.04
C GLU A 93 30.61 6.85 -2.75
N VAL A 94 29.85 6.95 -3.84
CA VAL A 94 30.02 6.00 -4.93
C VAL A 94 31.07 6.63 -5.83
N GLU A 95 32.34 6.39 -5.53
CA GLU A 95 33.42 6.58 -6.50
C GLU A 95 33.16 5.57 -7.64
N VAL A 96 32.60 6.07 -8.74
CA VAL A 96 32.57 5.32 -10.00
C VAL A 96 33.98 5.41 -10.57
N PHE A 97 34.81 4.41 -10.28
CA PHE A 97 36.03 4.20 -11.04
C PHE A 97 35.61 3.73 -12.45
N LEU A 98 35.80 4.60 -13.44
CA LEU A 98 35.86 4.14 -14.82
C LEU A 98 37.12 3.26 -14.91
N LEU A 99 36.94 1.95 -14.99
CA LEU A 99 38.05 1.05 -15.30
C LEU A 99 38.40 1.30 -16.77
N GLU A 100 39.45 2.07 -17.01
CA GLU A 100 40.01 2.18 -18.36
C GLU A 100 40.50 0.80 -18.80
N ASP A 101 40.13 0.41 -20.02
CA ASP A 101 40.57 -0.85 -20.60
C ASP A 101 42.10 -0.89 -20.65
N ALA A 102 42.66 -2.08 -20.40
CA ALA A 102 44.09 -2.32 -20.42
C ALA A 102 44.73 -1.80 -21.72
N PRO A 103 45.97 -1.26 -21.68
CA PRO A 103 46.64 -0.78 -22.87
C PRO A 103 46.73 -1.93 -23.86
N LYS A 104 46.19 -1.74 -25.07
CA LYS A 104 46.49 -2.64 -26.17
C LYS A 104 47.94 -2.39 -26.55
N ASP A 105 48.82 -3.29 -26.10
CA ASP A 105 50.14 -3.41 -26.70
C ASP A 105 49.94 -3.75 -28.17
N ASN A 106 50.15 -2.73 -29.01
CA ASN A 106 50.26 -2.90 -30.44
C ASN A 106 51.73 -3.24 -30.73
N GLN A 107 52.04 -4.53 -30.80
CA GLN A 107 53.17 -5.03 -31.57
C GLN A 107 52.83 -6.36 -32.23
#